data_AF-A0AAD7B3C2-F1
#
_entry.id   AF-A0AAD7B3C2-F1
#
_cell.length_a   1.000
_cell.length_b   1.000
_cell.length_c   1.000
_cell.angle_alpha   90.00
_cell.angle_beta   90.00
_cell.angle_gamma   90.00
#
_symmetry.space_group_name_H-M   'P 1'
#
loop_
_entity.id
_entity.type
_entity.pdbx_description
1 polymer ?
#
loop_
_entity_poly.entity_id
_entity_poly.type
_entity_poly.pdbx_seq_one_letter_code
_entity_poly.pdbx_strand_id
1 'polypeptide(L)'
;MMFLAQLFAIPTPILISLCSFLVLSTLLATLNPSRFIQASKLAVEFAPVAADWVPTLFIAFITLAAFIATFSISLTWLSILLGHTPDSSFPYLHLAPSAFTRHYLDIAMFNTRIGDGFYTFTLFMSLIALSLALLVVLVHERRQTTKELQFQFAKRLQFEKATVEGRKTVERCNKQLADVDDSLSCLICVDRLTRPYTLAPCGHTFDLECLQSWFRAAHPREGEEEFARVLNPRGAFFALRRTKVCPLCHTKVRGAPAPARALCGILEIEDRGEERNPWKGLFVERFGVARAPPPVVLY
;
A
#
# COMPACT_ATOMS: atom_id res chain seq x y z
N MET A 1 -0.63 -23.89 -46.39
CA MET A 1 -2.01 -24.43 -46.24
C MET A 1 -2.25 -25.21 -44.95
N MET A 2 -1.22 -25.60 -44.16
CA MET A 2 -1.44 -26.31 -42.88
C MET A 2 -1.99 -25.43 -41.73
N PHE A 3 -1.79 -24.11 -41.76
CA PHE A 3 -2.32 -23.19 -40.74
C PHE A 3 -3.84 -22.92 -40.85
N LEU A 4 -4.43 -23.08 -42.04
CA LEU A 4 -5.87 -22.86 -42.24
C LEU A 4 -6.72 -24.03 -41.72
N ALA A 5 -6.17 -25.24 -41.65
CA ALA A 5 -6.89 -26.41 -41.14
C ALA A 5 -7.05 -26.40 -39.60
N GLN A 6 -6.14 -25.75 -38.86
CA GLN A 6 -6.24 -25.64 -37.40
C GLN A 6 -7.27 -24.60 -36.94
N LEU A 7 -7.61 -23.63 -37.78
CA LEU A 7 -8.64 -22.63 -37.47
C LEU A 7 -10.06 -23.20 -37.48
N PHE A 8 -10.31 -24.29 -38.21
CA PHE A 8 -11.61 -24.98 -38.23
C PHE A 8 -11.85 -25.90 -37.02
N ALA A 9 -10.83 -26.15 -36.19
CA ALA A 9 -10.97 -26.92 -34.96
C ALA A 9 -11.35 -26.05 -33.74
N ILE A 10 -11.42 -24.72 -33.91
CA ILE A 10 -11.80 -23.82 -32.84
C ILE A 10 -13.33 -23.83 -32.73
N PRO A 11 -13.90 -24.12 -31.54
CA PRO A 11 -15.34 -24.05 -31.31
C PRO A 11 -15.91 -22.72 -31.80
N THR A 12 -16.96 -22.77 -32.62
CA THR A 12 -17.67 -21.59 -33.15
C THR A 12 -17.98 -20.49 -32.12
N PRO A 13 -18.31 -20.75 -30.83
CA PRO A 13 -18.51 -19.67 -29.86
C PRO A 13 -17.25 -18.87 -29.53
N ILE A 14 -16.06 -19.49 -29.60
CA ILE A 14 -14.79 -18.81 -29.34
C ILE A 14 -14.45 -17.87 -30.50
N LEU A 15 -14.71 -18.28 -31.74
CA LEU A 15 -14.56 -17.46 -32.93
C LEU A 15 -15.48 -16.23 -32.93
N ILE A 16 -16.74 -16.38 -32.50
CA ILE A 16 -17.69 -15.26 -32.41
C ILE A 16 -17.27 -14.28 -31.32
N SER A 17 -16.81 -14.78 -30.17
CA SER A 17 -16.31 -13.93 -29.07
C SER A 17 -15.04 -13.16 -29.47
N LEU A 18 -14.09 -13.82 -30.13
CA LEU A 18 -12.87 -13.19 -30.64
C LEU A 18 -13.16 -12.16 -31.74
N CYS A 19 -14.07 -12.45 -32.67
CA CYS A 19 -14.50 -11.49 -33.68
C CYS A 19 -15.18 -10.25 -33.05
N SER A 20 -16.04 -10.45 -32.07
CA SER A 20 -16.72 -9.35 -31.36
C SER A 20 -15.71 -8.46 -30.62
N PHE A 21 -14.70 -9.07 -29.99
CA PHE A 21 -13.64 -8.36 -29.29
C PHE A 21 -12.70 -7.61 -30.25
N LEU A 22 -12.36 -8.21 -31.40
CA LEU A 22 -11.53 -7.58 -32.43
C LEU A 22 -12.25 -6.39 -33.09
N VAL A 23 -13.55 -6.52 -33.39
CA VAL A 23 -14.37 -5.41 -33.94
C VAL A 23 -14.50 -4.28 -32.93
N LEU A 24 -14.76 -4.58 -31.66
CA LEU A 24 -14.89 -3.56 -30.62
C LEU A 24 -13.55 -2.85 -30.35
N SER A 25 -12.43 -3.59 -30.36
CA SER A 25 -11.11 -2.99 -30.14
C SER A 25 -10.65 -2.10 -31.30
N THR A 26 -10.95 -2.50 -32.55
CA THR A 26 -10.67 -1.65 -33.73
C THR A 26 -11.58 -0.42 -33.77
N LEU A 27 -12.85 -0.54 -33.39
CA LEU A 27 -13.77 0.61 -33.31
C LEU A 27 -13.37 1.61 -32.20
N LEU A 28 -12.81 1.14 -31.09
CA LEU A 28 -12.32 2.00 -30.01
C LEU A 28 -10.97 2.65 -30.35
N ALA A 29 -10.11 1.95 -31.10
CA ALA A 29 -8.82 2.47 -31.55
C ALA A 29 -8.96 3.62 -32.56
N THR A 30 -10.02 3.61 -33.38
CA THR A 30 -10.30 4.70 -34.34
C THR A 30 -10.90 5.95 -33.69
N LEU A 31 -11.52 5.83 -32.50
CA LEU A 31 -12.19 6.94 -31.84
C LEU A 31 -11.27 7.78 -30.93
N ASN A 32 -10.25 7.20 -30.26
CA ASN A 32 -9.25 7.98 -29.53
C ASN A 32 -8.02 7.15 -29.07
N PRO A 33 -6.82 7.30 -29.67
CA PRO A 33 -5.65 6.48 -29.34
C PRO A 33 -5.11 6.71 -27.92
N SER A 34 -5.32 7.89 -27.33
CA SER A 34 -4.85 8.21 -25.97
C SER A 34 -5.64 7.48 -24.87
N ARG A 35 -6.93 7.18 -25.12
CA ARG A 35 -7.78 6.42 -24.20
C ARG A 35 -7.60 4.91 -24.34
N PHE A 36 -7.04 4.43 -25.45
CA PHE A 36 -6.76 3.00 -25.65
C PHE A 36 -5.72 2.45 -24.65
N ILE A 37 -4.71 3.25 -24.28
CA ILE A 37 -3.67 2.83 -23.32
C ILE A 37 -4.21 2.78 -21.88
N GLN A 38 -5.14 3.67 -21.51
CA GLN A 38 -5.83 3.59 -20.21
C GLN A 38 -6.88 2.48 -20.19
N ALA A 39 -7.63 2.29 -21.29
CA ALA A 39 -8.61 1.24 -21.43
C ALA A 39 -7.98 -0.15 -21.50
N SER A 40 -6.78 -0.31 -22.07
CA SER A 40 -6.07 -1.59 -22.09
C SER A 40 -5.50 -1.96 -20.71
N LYS A 41 -5.03 -0.98 -19.92
CA LYS A 41 -4.69 -1.19 -18.51
C LYS A 41 -5.90 -1.61 -17.68
N LEU A 42 -7.05 -0.93 -17.84
CA LEU A 42 -8.30 -1.37 -17.21
C LEU A 42 -8.75 -2.74 -17.74
N ALA A 43 -8.65 -3.01 -19.03
CA ALA A 43 -9.08 -4.28 -19.62
C ALA A 43 -8.24 -5.46 -19.12
N VAL A 44 -6.95 -5.26 -18.83
CA VAL A 44 -6.10 -6.28 -18.18
C VAL A 44 -6.50 -6.50 -16.71
N GLU A 45 -6.92 -5.46 -15.99
CA GLU A 45 -7.45 -5.59 -14.62
C GLU A 45 -8.87 -6.20 -14.57
N PHE A 46 -9.68 -5.99 -15.61
CA PHE A 46 -11.05 -6.53 -15.72
C PHE A 46 -11.15 -7.86 -16.48
N ALA A 47 -10.10 -8.28 -17.21
CA ALA A 47 -10.02 -9.57 -17.87
C ALA A 47 -10.34 -10.78 -16.97
N PRO A 48 -9.86 -10.87 -15.70
CA PRO A 48 -10.24 -11.99 -14.84
C PRO A 48 -11.72 -11.95 -14.45
N VAL A 49 -12.29 -10.74 -14.30
CA VAL A 49 -13.71 -10.58 -13.96
C VAL A 49 -14.59 -10.99 -15.13
N ALA A 50 -14.26 -10.61 -16.36
CA ALA A 50 -15.04 -10.97 -17.56
C ALA A 50 -14.92 -12.46 -17.92
N ALA A 51 -13.74 -13.07 -17.72
CA ALA A 51 -13.52 -14.49 -17.96
C ALA A 51 -14.42 -15.39 -17.09
N ASP A 52 -14.83 -14.93 -15.91
CA ASP A 52 -15.67 -15.71 -15.00
C ASP A 52 -17.16 -15.79 -15.41
N TRP A 53 -17.67 -14.83 -16.19
CA TRP A 53 -19.08 -14.82 -16.63
C TRP A 53 -19.31 -15.60 -17.93
N VAL A 54 -18.28 -15.74 -18.76
CA VAL A 54 -18.38 -16.41 -20.06
C VAL A 54 -18.87 -17.87 -19.93
N PRO A 55 -18.35 -18.70 -19.01
CA PRO A 55 -18.86 -20.06 -18.81
C PRO A 55 -20.31 -20.07 -18.32
N THR A 56 -20.69 -19.16 -17.44
CA THR A 56 -22.05 -19.11 -16.87
C THR A 56 -23.08 -18.69 -17.91
N LEU A 57 -22.76 -17.69 -18.73
CA LEU A 57 -23.61 -17.28 -19.86
C LEU A 57 -23.70 -18.37 -20.94
N PHE A 58 -22.59 -19.08 -21.19
CA PHE A 58 -22.57 -20.18 -22.15
C PHE A 58 -23.42 -21.37 -21.69
N ILE A 59 -23.34 -21.76 -20.41
CA ILE A 59 -24.19 -22.80 -19.83
C ILE A 59 -25.67 -22.39 -19.88
N ALA A 60 -25.98 -21.13 -19.52
CA ALA A 60 -27.36 -20.62 -19.59
C ALA A 60 -27.91 -20.62 -21.03
N PHE A 61 -27.07 -20.34 -22.02
CA PHE A 61 -27.46 -20.39 -23.43
C PHE A 61 -27.72 -21.83 -23.90
N ILE A 62 -26.86 -22.79 -23.53
CA ILE A 62 -27.04 -24.22 -23.87
C ILE A 62 -28.31 -24.77 -23.22
N THR A 63 -28.59 -24.46 -21.95
CA THR A 63 -29.78 -24.95 -21.26
C THR A 63 -31.06 -24.38 -21.86
N LEU A 64 -31.07 -23.09 -22.24
CA LEU A 64 -32.18 -22.47 -22.94
C LEU A 64 -32.42 -23.10 -24.32
N ALA A 65 -31.36 -23.36 -25.09
CA ALA A 65 -31.47 -24.00 -26.41
C ALA A 65 -32.02 -25.44 -26.31
N ALA A 66 -31.54 -26.22 -25.33
CA ALA A 66 -32.04 -27.56 -25.07
C ALA A 66 -33.52 -27.56 -24.67
N PHE A 67 -33.93 -26.58 -23.86
CA PHE A 67 -35.34 -26.39 -23.46
C PHE A 67 -36.25 -26.07 -24.66
N ILE A 68 -35.81 -25.17 -25.55
CA ILE A 68 -36.59 -24.83 -26.76
C ILE A 68 -36.74 -26.05 -27.67
N ALA A 69 -35.68 -26.85 -27.82
CA ALA A 69 -35.71 -28.06 -28.64
C ALA A 69 -36.67 -29.11 -28.07
N THR A 70 -36.62 -29.38 -26.77
CA THR A 70 -37.53 -30.35 -26.13
C THR A 70 -38.98 -29.86 -26.19
N PHE A 71 -39.22 -28.58 -25.94
CA PHE A 71 -40.56 -27.99 -26.05
C PHE A 71 -41.13 -28.10 -27.48
N SER A 72 -40.30 -27.86 -28.49
CA SER A 72 -40.71 -27.98 -29.91
C SER A 72 -41.08 -29.42 -30.28
N ILE A 73 -40.31 -30.40 -29.80
CA ILE A 73 -40.63 -31.82 -30.00
C ILE A 73 -41.95 -32.18 -29.34
N SER A 74 -42.18 -31.73 -28.09
CA SER A 74 -43.43 -31.96 -27.37
C SER A 74 -44.64 -31.34 -28.08
N LEU A 75 -44.52 -30.12 -28.61
CA LEU A 75 -45.58 -29.49 -29.41
C LEU A 75 -45.86 -30.25 -30.70
N THR A 76 -44.83 -30.78 -31.36
CA THR A 76 -44.98 -31.58 -32.58
C THR A 76 -45.74 -32.87 -32.30
N TRP A 77 -45.42 -33.57 -31.20
CA TRP A 77 -46.16 -34.74 -30.73
C TRP A 77 -47.61 -34.41 -30.35
N LEU A 78 -47.84 -33.26 -29.71
CA LEU A 78 -49.18 -32.81 -29.36
C LEU A 78 -50.03 -32.54 -30.62
N SER A 79 -49.46 -31.92 -31.66
CA SER A 79 -50.15 -31.73 -32.95
C SER A 79 -50.51 -33.04 -33.64
N ILE A 80 -49.64 -34.05 -33.57
CA ILE A 80 -49.93 -35.39 -34.10
C ILE A 80 -51.06 -36.05 -33.31
N LEU A 81 -51.04 -35.92 -31.97
CA LEU A 81 -52.06 -36.49 -31.08
C LEU A 81 -53.43 -35.81 -31.21
N LEU A 82 -53.47 -34.49 -31.48
CA LEU A 82 -54.70 -33.74 -31.69
C LEU A 82 -55.35 -34.01 -33.06
N GLY A 83 -54.81 -34.95 -33.85
CA GLY A 83 -55.49 -35.44 -35.04
C GLY A 83 -55.53 -34.42 -36.18
N HIS A 84 -54.65 -33.40 -36.18
CA HIS A 84 -54.39 -32.61 -37.37
C HIS A 84 -53.54 -33.43 -38.36
N THR A 85 -54.11 -34.51 -38.87
CA THR A 85 -53.65 -35.07 -40.15
C THR A 85 -54.19 -34.14 -41.24
N PRO A 86 -53.34 -33.50 -42.05
CA PRO A 86 -53.81 -32.75 -43.20
C PRO A 86 -54.51 -33.71 -44.15
N ASP A 87 -55.84 -33.55 -44.25
CA ASP A 87 -56.78 -34.09 -45.22
C ASP A 87 -56.33 -35.33 -46.02
N SER A 88 -56.72 -36.51 -45.55
CA SER A 88 -56.89 -37.67 -46.42
C SER A 88 -58.33 -38.15 -46.34
N SER A 89 -59.10 -37.77 -47.35
CA SER A 89 -60.45 -38.26 -47.65
C SER A 89 -60.48 -39.78 -47.76
N PHE A 90 -61.28 -40.47 -46.93
CA PHE A 90 -61.75 -41.83 -47.23
C PHE A 90 -63.21 -42.06 -46.78
N PRO A 91 -63.98 -42.88 -47.52
CA PRO A 91 -65.42 -42.96 -47.40
C PRO A 91 -65.91 -44.13 -46.52
N TYR A 92 -67.17 -44.02 -46.13
CA TYR A 92 -68.00 -44.92 -45.33
C TYR A 92 -67.95 -46.40 -45.70
N LEU A 93 -67.91 -47.29 -44.69
CA LEU A 93 -68.56 -48.60 -44.75
C LEU A 93 -68.96 -49.16 -43.37
N HIS A 94 -70.05 -49.92 -43.39
CA HIS A 94 -70.92 -50.32 -42.27
C HIS A 94 -70.47 -51.55 -41.43
N LEU A 95 -71.02 -51.61 -40.20
CA LEU A 95 -71.45 -52.77 -39.39
C LEU A 95 -70.41 -53.66 -38.66
N ALA A 96 -70.45 -53.66 -37.32
CA ALA A 96 -70.68 -54.83 -36.44
C ALA A 96 -70.53 -54.49 -34.92
N PRO A 97 -71.28 -55.15 -34.02
CA PRO A 97 -71.29 -54.85 -32.59
C PRO A 97 -70.14 -55.55 -31.83
N SER A 98 -69.02 -54.86 -31.71
CA SER A 98 -67.98 -55.06 -30.67
C SER A 98 -67.15 -53.79 -30.44
N ALA A 99 -67.67 -52.65 -30.93
CA ALA A 99 -66.99 -51.36 -30.96
C ALA A 99 -66.90 -50.66 -29.59
N PHE A 100 -67.75 -51.02 -28.62
CA PHE A 100 -67.80 -50.35 -27.32
C PHE A 100 -66.61 -50.71 -26.41
N THR A 101 -66.14 -51.96 -26.45
CA THR A 101 -64.96 -52.42 -25.70
C THR A 101 -63.65 -51.94 -26.33
N ARG A 102 -63.57 -51.81 -27.66
CA ARG A 102 -62.42 -51.15 -28.31
C ARG A 102 -62.35 -49.66 -27.96
N HIS A 103 -63.49 -48.97 -27.93
CA HIS A 103 -63.50 -47.54 -27.58
C HIS A 103 -63.08 -47.30 -26.12
N TYR A 104 -63.47 -48.16 -25.18
CA TYR A 104 -63.00 -48.07 -23.79
C TYR A 104 -61.52 -48.44 -23.63
N LEU A 105 -61.01 -49.44 -24.37
CA LEU A 105 -59.59 -49.79 -24.36
C LEU A 105 -58.71 -48.69 -24.99
N ASP A 106 -59.19 -48.03 -26.05
CA ASP A 106 -58.48 -46.89 -26.66
C ASP A 106 -58.49 -45.66 -25.74
N ILE A 107 -59.60 -45.38 -25.04
CA ILE A 107 -59.65 -44.31 -24.03
C ILE A 107 -58.77 -44.65 -22.82
N ALA A 108 -58.72 -45.92 -22.39
CA ALA A 108 -57.86 -46.36 -21.29
C ALA A 108 -56.36 -46.27 -21.65
N MET A 109 -55.98 -46.67 -22.87
CA MET A 109 -54.60 -46.52 -23.37
C MET A 109 -54.21 -45.05 -23.64
N PHE A 110 -55.18 -44.20 -23.98
CA PHE A 110 -54.97 -42.77 -24.13
C PHE A 110 -54.73 -42.08 -22.77
N ASN A 111 -55.52 -42.44 -21.75
CA ASN A 111 -55.33 -41.93 -20.39
C ASN A 111 -54.01 -42.37 -19.75
N THR A 112 -53.53 -43.59 -19.99
CA THR A 112 -52.21 -44.02 -19.49
C THR A 112 -51.06 -43.29 -20.19
N ARG A 113 -51.15 -43.06 -21.52
CA ARG A 113 -50.14 -42.26 -22.25
C ARG A 113 -50.10 -40.78 -21.86
N ILE A 114 -51.25 -40.16 -21.60
CA ILE A 114 -51.30 -38.77 -21.11
C ILE A 114 -50.74 -38.67 -19.69
N GLY A 115 -51.02 -39.65 -18.84
CA GLY A 115 -50.46 -39.75 -17.49
C GLY A 115 -48.92 -39.75 -17.50
N ASP A 116 -48.30 -40.60 -18.32
CA ASP A 116 -46.84 -40.73 -18.40
C ASP A 116 -46.16 -39.43 -18.90
N GLY A 117 -46.80 -38.72 -19.83
CA GLY A 117 -46.33 -37.41 -20.30
C GLY A 117 -46.37 -36.33 -19.21
N PHE A 118 -47.38 -36.37 -18.34
CA PHE A 118 -47.49 -35.41 -17.23
C PHE A 118 -46.44 -35.67 -16.13
N TYR A 119 -46.15 -36.92 -15.80
CA TYR A 119 -45.09 -37.27 -14.84
C TYR A 119 -43.69 -36.87 -15.33
N THR A 120 -43.40 -37.08 -16.61
CA THR A 120 -42.10 -36.67 -17.18
C THR A 120 -41.95 -35.15 -17.23
N PHE A 121 -43.01 -34.41 -17.57
CA PHE A 121 -42.99 -32.94 -17.55
C PHE A 121 -42.81 -32.36 -16.14
N THR A 122 -43.53 -32.89 -15.16
CA THR A 122 -43.41 -32.43 -13.76
C THR A 122 -42.03 -32.74 -13.16
N LEU A 123 -41.46 -33.90 -13.47
CA LEU A 123 -40.07 -34.22 -13.11
C LEU A 123 -39.07 -33.30 -13.81
N PHE A 124 -39.28 -32.96 -15.07
CA PHE A 124 -38.42 -32.03 -15.78
C PHE A 124 -38.46 -30.61 -15.18
N MET A 125 -39.66 -30.10 -14.89
CA MET A 125 -39.82 -28.79 -14.25
C MET A 125 -39.23 -28.73 -12.84
N SER A 126 -39.33 -29.83 -12.07
CA SER A 126 -38.72 -29.89 -10.74
C SER A 126 -37.19 -29.94 -10.81
N LEU A 127 -36.61 -30.64 -11.79
CA LEU A 127 -35.16 -30.62 -12.05
C LEU A 127 -34.69 -29.22 -12.46
N ILE A 128 -35.43 -28.50 -13.31
CA ILE A 128 -35.11 -27.12 -13.67
C ILE A 128 -35.15 -26.23 -12.42
N ALA A 129 -36.20 -26.33 -11.61
CA ALA A 129 -36.32 -25.54 -10.39
C ALA A 129 -35.16 -25.78 -9.41
N LEU A 130 -34.78 -27.06 -9.20
CA LEU A 130 -33.61 -27.42 -8.39
C LEU A 130 -32.31 -26.87 -8.99
N SER A 131 -32.14 -26.93 -10.31
CA SER A 131 -30.95 -26.42 -11.00
C SER A 131 -30.80 -24.89 -10.84
N LEU A 132 -31.92 -24.16 -10.94
CA LEU A 132 -31.95 -22.71 -10.75
C LEU A 132 -31.68 -22.35 -9.29
N ALA A 133 -32.26 -23.09 -8.34
CA ALA A 133 -32.00 -22.88 -6.92
C ALA A 133 -30.51 -23.07 -6.57
N LEU A 134 -29.87 -24.12 -7.09
CA LEU A 134 -28.43 -24.35 -6.91
C LEU A 134 -27.61 -23.22 -7.54
N LEU A 135 -27.97 -22.75 -8.74
CA LEU A 135 -27.28 -21.64 -9.40
C LEU A 135 -27.37 -20.35 -8.57
N VAL A 136 -28.54 -20.05 -7.99
CA VAL A 136 -28.73 -18.89 -7.11
C VAL A 136 -27.83 -18.99 -5.87
N VAL A 137 -27.74 -20.18 -5.24
CA VAL A 137 -26.87 -20.40 -4.08
C VAL A 137 -25.39 -20.18 -4.44
N LEU A 138 -24.93 -20.75 -5.57
CA LEU A 138 -23.55 -20.58 -6.03
C LEU A 138 -23.21 -19.13 -6.38
N VAL A 139 -24.13 -18.41 -7.03
CA VAL A 139 -23.97 -16.98 -7.32
C VAL A 139 -23.94 -16.16 -6.03
N HIS A 140 -24.77 -16.52 -5.05
CA HIS A 140 -24.78 -15.85 -3.76
C HIS A 140 -23.45 -16.05 -3.00
N GLU A 141 -22.95 -17.28 -2.95
CA GLU A 141 -21.67 -17.60 -2.30
C GLU A 141 -20.50 -16.86 -2.98
N ARG A 142 -20.43 -16.85 -4.32
CA ARG A 142 -19.45 -16.03 -5.06
C ARG A 142 -19.55 -14.55 -4.76
N ARG A 143 -20.77 -14.02 -4.58
CA ARG A 143 -20.96 -12.61 -4.21
C ARG A 143 -20.48 -12.30 -2.79
N GLN A 144 -20.50 -13.28 -1.89
CA GLN A 144 -19.95 -13.10 -0.54
C GLN A 144 -18.42 -13.12 -0.56
N THR A 145 -17.81 -14.08 -1.27
CA THR A 145 -16.34 -14.19 -1.32
C THR A 145 -15.70 -12.97 -1.98
N THR A 146 -16.31 -12.42 -3.02
CA THR A 146 -15.84 -11.18 -3.67
C THR A 146 -15.89 -9.97 -2.74
N LYS A 147 -16.92 -9.83 -1.91
CA LYS A 147 -17.01 -8.74 -0.92
C LYS A 147 -15.93 -8.86 0.16
N GLU A 148 -15.68 -10.07 0.64
CA GLU A 148 -14.63 -10.31 1.64
C GLU A 148 -13.24 -10.00 1.08
N LEU A 149 -12.95 -10.45 -0.14
CA LEU A 149 -11.69 -10.13 -0.81
C LEU A 149 -11.52 -8.61 -1.01
N GLN A 150 -12.57 -7.92 -1.47
CA GLN A 150 -12.55 -6.46 -1.62
C GLN A 150 -12.29 -5.75 -0.28
N PHE A 151 -12.91 -6.21 0.80
CA PHE A 151 -12.68 -5.68 2.14
C PHE A 151 -11.23 -5.90 2.59
N GLN A 152 -10.67 -7.09 2.36
CA GLN A 152 -9.27 -7.38 2.69
C GLN A 152 -8.28 -6.53 1.88
N PHE A 153 -8.54 -6.32 0.58
CA PHE A 153 -7.72 -5.42 -0.25
C PHE A 153 -7.79 -3.97 0.24
N ALA A 154 -8.98 -3.48 0.58
CA ALA A 154 -9.15 -2.13 1.15
C ALA A 154 -8.37 -1.97 2.47
N LYS A 155 -8.42 -2.98 3.34
CA LYS A 155 -7.66 -2.99 4.60
C LYS A 155 -6.15 -3.00 4.38
N ARG A 156 -5.65 -3.81 3.43
CA ARG A 156 -4.22 -3.83 3.06
C ARG A 156 -3.75 -2.48 2.51
N LEU A 157 -4.54 -1.85 1.64
CA LEU A 157 -4.23 -0.54 1.08
C LEU A 157 -4.17 0.55 2.17
N GLN A 158 -5.06 0.49 3.16
CA GLN A 158 -5.03 1.41 4.31
C GLN A 158 -3.78 1.21 5.16
N PHE A 159 -3.43 -0.05 5.46
CA PHE A 159 -2.21 -0.35 6.20
C PHE A 159 -0.97 0.12 5.46
N GLU A 160 -0.88 -0.12 4.15
CA GLU A 160 0.22 0.34 3.32
C GLU A 160 0.35 1.88 3.36
N LYS A 161 -0.77 2.60 3.19
CA LYS A 161 -0.78 4.08 3.33
C LYS A 161 -0.25 4.54 4.69
N ALA A 162 -0.68 3.91 5.77
CA ALA A 162 -0.19 4.22 7.12
C ALA A 162 1.32 3.94 7.27
N THR A 163 1.84 2.84 6.71
CA THR A 163 3.29 2.55 6.74
C THR A 163 4.11 3.53 5.92
N VAL A 164 3.58 4.03 4.80
CA VAL A 164 4.24 5.02 3.95
C VAL A 164 4.27 6.38 4.65
N GLU A 165 3.17 6.78 5.29
CA GLU A 165 3.12 8.02 6.08
C GLU A 165 4.04 7.97 7.31
N GLY A 166 4.07 6.84 8.02
CA GLY A 166 5.02 6.62 9.12
C GLY A 166 6.48 6.76 8.67
N ARG A 167 6.84 6.19 7.51
CA ARG A 167 8.19 6.33 6.94
C ARG A 167 8.57 7.78 6.65
N LYS A 168 7.66 8.59 6.10
CA LYS A 168 7.91 10.01 5.82
C LYS A 168 8.17 10.82 7.10
N THR A 169 7.47 10.50 8.18
CA THR A 169 7.67 11.16 9.48
C THR A 169 9.04 10.81 10.06
N VAL A 170 9.44 9.54 10.02
CA VAL A 170 10.77 9.10 10.47
C VAL A 170 11.87 9.77 9.66
N GLU A 171 11.71 9.86 8.33
CA GLU A 171 12.66 10.55 7.45
C GLU A 171 12.81 12.04 7.80
N ARG A 172 11.70 12.73 8.11
CA ARG A 172 11.73 14.12 8.57
C ARG A 172 12.46 14.26 9.90
N CYS A 173 12.18 13.39 10.88
CA CYS A 173 12.85 13.41 12.17
C CYS A 173 14.36 13.16 12.01
N ASN A 174 14.76 12.20 11.18
CA ASN A 174 16.17 11.91 10.92
C ASN A 174 16.89 13.09 10.29
N LYS A 175 16.24 13.82 9.37
CA LYS A 175 16.83 15.03 8.80
C LYS A 175 17.05 16.10 9.87
N GLN A 176 16.07 16.31 10.76
CA GLN A 176 16.22 17.28 11.86
C GLN A 176 17.31 16.87 12.85
N LEU A 177 17.46 15.56 13.12
CA LEU A 177 18.53 15.05 13.96
C LEU A 177 19.90 15.24 13.32
N ALA A 178 20.02 15.06 12.00
CA ALA A 178 21.26 15.33 11.27
C ALA A 178 21.65 16.82 11.35
N ASP A 179 20.69 17.73 11.12
CA ASP A 179 20.93 19.18 11.24
C ASP A 179 21.39 19.57 12.66
N VAL A 180 20.87 18.91 13.69
CA VAL A 180 21.30 19.10 15.08
C VAL A 180 22.69 18.51 15.32
N ASP A 181 22.99 17.33 14.81
CA ASP A 181 24.31 16.69 14.98
C ASP A 181 25.43 17.53 14.35
N ASP A 182 25.19 18.10 13.16
CA ASP A 182 26.11 19.03 12.50
C ASP A 182 26.38 20.28 13.37
N SER A 183 25.37 20.75 14.10
CA SER A 183 25.50 21.88 15.03
C SER A 183 26.28 21.57 16.31
N LEU A 184 26.52 20.28 16.59
CA LEU A 184 27.28 19.78 17.76
C LEU A 184 28.75 19.51 17.43
N SER A 185 29.30 20.24 16.46
CA SER A 185 30.71 20.23 16.10
C SER A 185 31.48 21.39 16.73
N CYS A 186 32.71 21.13 17.15
CA CYS A 186 33.61 22.14 17.68
C CYS A 186 34.22 22.93 16.52
N LEU A 187 34.06 24.26 16.48
CA LEU A 187 34.57 25.08 15.36
C LEU A 187 36.10 25.23 15.31
N ILE A 188 36.84 24.68 16.29
CA ILE A 188 38.31 24.68 16.28
C ILE A 188 38.85 23.43 15.57
N CYS A 189 38.42 22.23 15.99
CA CYS A 189 38.85 20.97 15.37
C CYS A 189 37.93 20.47 14.26
N VAL A 190 36.71 21.02 14.16
CA VAL A 190 35.64 20.60 13.23
C VAL A 190 35.13 19.18 13.51
N ASP A 191 35.49 18.61 14.67
CA ASP A 191 35.01 17.30 15.13
C ASP A 191 33.80 17.43 16.06
N ARG A 192 33.09 16.32 16.28
CA ARG A 192 31.98 16.24 17.24
C ARG A 192 32.48 16.56 18.66
N LEU A 193 31.72 17.37 19.38
CA LEU A 193 32.05 17.77 20.76
C LEU A 193 32.14 16.55 21.67
N THR A 194 33.30 16.36 22.30
CA THR A 194 33.56 15.27 23.25
C THR A 194 33.53 15.74 24.70
N ARG A 195 33.99 16.97 24.96
CA ARG A 195 33.95 17.61 26.29
C ARG A 195 33.59 19.08 26.11
N PRO A 196 32.30 19.40 25.90
CA PRO A 196 31.87 20.75 25.55
C PRO A 196 31.93 21.71 26.74
N TYR A 197 32.58 22.86 26.53
CA TYR A 197 32.62 23.98 27.48
C TYR A 197 32.14 25.26 26.82
N THR A 198 31.25 25.98 27.50
CA THR A 198 30.64 27.22 27.03
C THR A 198 31.37 28.44 27.58
N LEU A 199 31.66 29.39 26.70
CA LEU A 199 32.32 30.65 27.03
C LEU A 199 31.31 31.72 27.49
N ALA A 200 31.57 32.38 28.62
CA ALA A 200 30.80 33.54 29.05
C ALA A 200 31.51 34.86 28.67
N PRO A 201 30.80 35.87 28.12
CA PRO A 201 29.34 35.98 28.00
C PRO A 201 28.74 35.56 26.65
N CYS A 202 29.56 35.13 25.67
CA CYS A 202 29.08 34.95 24.29
C CYS A 202 28.29 33.66 24.03
N GLY A 203 28.37 32.65 24.90
CA GLY A 203 27.60 31.41 24.77
C GLY A 203 28.15 30.39 23.76
N HIS A 204 29.28 30.67 23.10
CA HIS A 204 29.89 29.71 22.18
C HIS A 204 30.51 28.53 22.93
N THR A 205 30.32 27.33 22.38
CA THR A 205 30.75 26.07 22.98
C THR A 205 31.83 25.41 22.11
N PHE A 206 32.84 24.87 22.76
CA PHE A 206 33.98 24.21 22.11
C PHE A 206 34.46 23.06 22.98
N ASP A 207 35.30 22.19 22.44
CA ASP A 207 35.95 21.16 23.23
C ASP A 207 36.96 21.73 24.22
N LEU A 208 37.07 21.06 25.36
CA LEU A 208 37.98 21.40 26.45
C LEU A 208 39.42 21.57 25.95
N GLU A 209 39.94 20.56 25.25
CA GLU A 209 41.32 20.53 24.78
C GLU A 209 41.60 21.64 23.76
N CYS A 210 40.64 21.88 22.86
CA CYS A 210 40.70 22.95 21.88
C CYS A 210 40.79 24.33 22.55
N LEU A 211 39.96 24.59 23.55
CA LEU A 211 39.99 25.85 24.31
C LEU A 211 41.27 26.00 25.13
N GLN A 212 41.76 24.94 25.78
CA GLN A 212 43.01 24.97 26.51
C GLN A 212 44.18 25.30 25.58
N SER A 213 44.24 24.66 24.41
CA SER A 213 45.25 24.95 23.39
C SER A 213 45.17 26.41 22.93
N TRP A 214 43.98 26.88 22.57
CA TRP A 214 43.74 28.27 22.15
C TRP A 214 44.20 29.30 23.20
N PHE A 215 43.84 29.11 24.47
CA PHE A 215 44.21 30.04 25.54
C PHE A 215 45.68 29.98 25.97
N ARG A 216 46.39 28.89 25.63
CA ARG A 216 47.85 28.76 25.80
C ARG A 216 48.61 29.37 24.63
N ALA A 217 48.12 29.17 23.41
CA ALA A 217 48.76 29.60 22.16
C ALA A 217 48.69 31.11 21.90
N ALA A 218 47.74 31.83 22.51
CA ALA A 218 47.60 33.28 22.33
C ALA A 218 48.93 34.02 22.57
N HIS A 219 49.56 34.45 21.48
CA HIS A 219 50.87 35.09 21.49
C HIS A 219 50.84 36.36 22.36
N PRO A 220 51.90 36.62 23.15
CA PRO A 220 52.08 37.94 23.75
C PRO A 220 52.03 39.01 22.67
N ARG A 221 51.45 40.18 22.99
CA ARG A 221 51.45 41.31 22.07
C ARG A 221 52.90 41.71 21.78
N GLU A 222 53.16 42.13 20.54
CA GLU A 222 54.46 42.66 20.14
C GLU A 222 54.91 43.74 21.15
N GLY A 223 56.07 43.52 21.77
CA GLY A 223 56.61 44.38 22.84
C GLY A 223 56.56 43.82 24.26
N GLU A 224 55.71 42.82 24.56
CA GLU A 224 55.67 42.17 25.89
C GLU A 224 56.60 40.95 26.00
N GLU A 225 57.12 40.44 24.89
CA GLU A 225 57.97 39.24 24.86
C GLU A 225 59.31 39.42 25.58
N GLU A 226 59.95 40.56 25.39
CA GLU A 226 61.26 40.84 25.96
C GLU A 226 61.19 40.94 27.49
N PHE A 227 60.14 41.60 27.99
CA PHE A 227 59.89 41.73 29.43
C PHE A 227 59.44 40.40 30.07
N ALA A 228 58.71 39.56 29.32
CA ALA A 228 58.25 38.26 29.81
C ALA A 228 59.39 37.25 29.99
N ARG A 229 60.42 37.29 29.14
CA ARG A 229 61.60 36.41 29.25
C ARG A 229 62.50 36.77 30.45
N VAL A 230 62.58 38.06 30.81
CA VAL A 230 63.47 38.54 31.88
C VAL A 230 62.89 38.30 33.29
N LEU A 231 61.58 38.49 33.49
CA LEU A 231 61.00 38.47 34.83
C LEU A 231 60.42 37.13 35.28
N ASN A 232 60.25 36.15 34.39
CA ASN A 232 59.72 34.85 34.81
C ASN A 232 60.19 33.68 33.95
N PRO A 233 61.30 33.01 34.32
CA PRO A 233 61.81 31.86 33.57
C PRO A 233 60.85 30.65 33.56
N ARG A 234 59.78 30.65 34.37
CA ARG A 234 58.76 29.58 34.39
C ARG A 234 57.48 29.90 33.61
N GLY A 235 57.34 31.08 33.00
CA GLY A 235 56.27 31.43 32.05
C GLY A 235 54.81 31.44 32.55
N ALA A 236 54.53 30.84 33.70
CA ALA A 236 53.17 30.54 34.17
C ALA A 236 52.36 31.78 34.62
N PHE A 237 53.00 32.82 35.17
CA PHE A 237 52.26 34.01 35.63
C PHE A 237 51.72 34.88 34.50
N PHE A 238 52.37 34.87 33.33
CA PHE A 238 51.92 35.67 32.20
C PHE A 238 50.63 35.11 31.58
N ALA A 239 50.46 33.79 31.58
CA ALA A 239 49.25 33.14 31.06
C ALA A 239 47.98 33.55 31.82
N LEU A 240 48.09 33.83 33.13
CA LEU A 240 46.97 34.19 34.01
C LEU A 240 46.44 35.62 33.80
N ARG A 241 47.30 36.55 33.38
CA ARG A 241 46.94 37.98 33.22
C ARG A 241 46.50 38.33 31.79
N ARG A 242 46.71 37.44 30.82
CA ARG A 242 46.30 37.66 29.43
C ARG A 242 44.78 37.68 29.31
N THR A 243 44.28 38.66 28.56
CA THR A 243 42.86 38.72 28.20
C THR A 243 42.55 37.53 27.28
N LYS A 244 41.61 36.68 27.69
CA LYS A 244 41.15 35.55 26.90
C LYS A 244 40.03 36.00 25.97
N VAL A 245 40.06 35.58 24.71
CA VAL A 245 39.07 35.95 23.68
C VAL A 245 38.47 34.70 23.05
N CYS A 246 37.18 34.75 22.74
CA CYS A 246 36.48 33.67 22.04
C CYS A 246 37.06 33.48 20.63
N PRO A 247 37.37 32.23 20.20
CA PRO A 247 37.87 31.96 18.85
C PRO A 247 36.90 32.36 17.73
N LEU A 248 35.59 32.29 17.98
CA LEU A 248 34.58 32.56 16.96
C LEU A 248 34.22 34.05 16.83
N CYS A 249 33.90 34.71 17.94
CA CYS A 249 33.38 36.09 17.92
C CYS A 249 34.33 37.13 18.54
N HIS A 250 35.52 36.72 18.95
CA HIS A 250 36.54 37.57 19.61
C HIS A 250 36.07 38.30 20.87
N THR A 251 34.90 37.95 21.41
CA THR A 251 34.39 38.52 22.66
C THR A 251 35.32 38.11 23.81
N LYS A 252 35.64 39.09 24.68
CA LYS A 252 36.47 38.85 25.87
C LYS A 252 35.77 37.90 26.83
N VAL A 253 36.45 36.81 27.18
CA VAL A 253 35.98 35.78 28.09
C VAL A 253 36.19 36.25 29.53
N ARG A 254 35.11 36.33 30.32
CA ARG A 254 35.13 36.95 31.66
C ARG A 254 35.58 36.03 32.79
N GLY A 255 35.57 34.72 32.57
CA GLY A 255 35.90 33.72 33.59
C GLY A 255 36.18 32.35 32.97
N ALA A 256 36.49 31.37 33.82
CA ALA A 256 36.70 30.01 33.37
C ALA A 256 35.45 29.48 32.63
N PRO A 257 35.60 28.86 31.45
CA PRO A 257 34.48 28.26 30.73
C PRO A 257 33.75 27.23 31.59
N ALA A 258 32.42 27.20 31.48
CA ALA A 258 31.59 26.26 32.23
C ALA A 258 31.30 25.01 31.38
N PRO A 259 31.24 23.81 31.97
CA PRO A 259 30.85 22.61 31.22
C PRO A 259 29.42 22.75 30.72
N ALA A 260 29.19 22.44 29.45
CA ALA A 260 27.86 22.51 28.83
C ALA A 260 27.03 21.28 29.20
N ARG A 261 26.69 21.12 30.49
CA ARG A 261 26.01 19.92 31.02
C ARG A 261 24.68 19.59 30.32
N ALA A 262 24.01 20.59 29.74
CA ALA A 262 22.80 20.39 28.94
C ALA A 262 23.05 19.55 27.66
N LEU A 263 24.28 19.56 27.12
CA LEU A 263 24.65 18.79 25.92
C LEU A 263 25.10 17.36 26.25
N CYS A 264 25.48 17.07 27.49
CA CYS A 264 25.98 15.74 27.87
C CYS A 264 24.95 14.63 27.62
N GLY A 265 23.65 14.90 27.82
CA GLY A 265 22.58 13.93 27.55
C GLY A 265 22.34 13.65 26.07
N ILE A 266 22.72 14.57 25.18
CA ILE A 266 22.55 14.43 23.72
C ILE A 266 23.77 13.74 23.11
N LEU A 267 24.97 14.02 23.65
CA LEU A 267 26.23 13.52 23.09
C LEU A 267 26.66 12.16 23.64
N GLU A 268 25.87 11.53 24.51
CA GLU A 268 26.20 10.27 25.20
C GLU A 268 27.59 10.31 25.85
N ILE A 269 28.02 11.49 26.32
CA ILE A 269 29.35 11.68 26.91
C ILE A 269 29.33 11.09 28.31
N GLU A 270 30.12 10.03 28.51
CA GLU A 270 30.41 9.51 29.84
C GLU A 270 31.12 10.56 30.68
N ASP A 271 30.53 10.91 31.82
CA ASP A 271 31.15 11.79 32.82
C ASP A 271 32.33 11.05 33.47
N ARG A 272 33.51 11.16 32.86
CA ARG A 272 34.76 10.65 33.42
C ARG A 272 35.14 11.52 34.61
N GLY A 273 34.52 11.21 35.75
CA GLY A 273 34.81 11.71 37.10
C GLY A 273 35.64 13.00 37.17
N GLU A 274 34.94 14.12 37.34
CA GLU A 274 35.42 15.46 37.70
C GLU A 274 36.95 15.62 37.79
N GLU A 275 37.57 15.82 36.63
CA GLU A 275 38.97 16.18 36.55
C GLU A 275 39.21 17.49 37.30
N ARG A 276 40.14 17.46 38.27
CA ARG A 276 40.47 18.54 39.20
C ARG A 276 40.72 19.85 38.42
N ASN A 277 39.76 20.79 38.45
CA ASN A 277 39.72 22.09 37.74
C ASN A 277 40.59 22.15 36.46
N PRO A 278 40.03 21.87 35.26
CA PRO A 278 40.80 21.83 34.02
C PRO A 278 41.32 23.20 33.57
N TRP A 279 40.94 24.28 34.27
CA TRP A 279 41.35 25.65 33.99
C TRP A 279 42.49 26.14 34.88
N LYS A 280 43.05 25.26 35.73
CA LYS A 280 44.15 25.58 36.63
C LYS A 280 45.34 26.17 35.86
N GLY A 281 45.78 27.37 36.27
CA GLY A 281 46.88 28.09 35.63
C GLY A 281 46.53 28.90 34.38
N LEU A 282 45.29 28.80 33.87
CA LEU A 282 44.82 29.61 32.72
C LEU A 282 43.91 30.76 33.13
N PHE A 283 43.12 30.56 34.18
CA PHE A 283 42.26 31.58 34.75
C PHE A 283 42.66 31.79 36.21
N VAL A 284 42.58 33.05 36.66
CA VAL A 284 42.75 33.36 38.07
C VAL A 284 41.62 32.67 38.83
N GLU A 285 41.96 31.67 39.63
CA GLU A 285 41.03 31.07 40.58
C GLU A 285 40.58 32.21 41.50
N ARG A 286 39.35 32.71 41.29
CA ARG A 286 38.70 33.57 42.27
C ARG A 286 38.34 32.69 43.45
N PHE A 287 39.35 32.38 44.27
CA PHE A 287 39.17 31.67 45.52
C PHE A 287 38.12 32.43 46.35
N GLY A 288 36.97 31.79 46.57
CA GLY A 288 36.22 31.96 47.80
C GLY A 288 35.45 33.26 48.03
N VAL A 289 35.03 34.00 47.01
CA VAL A 289 33.86 34.87 47.19
C VAL A 289 32.77 34.38 46.26
N ALA A 290 32.15 33.27 46.65
CA ALA A 290 30.81 32.93 46.20
C ALA A 290 29.89 34.07 46.65
N ARG A 291 29.83 35.15 45.88
CA ARG A 291 28.67 36.04 45.95
C ARG A 291 27.52 35.14 45.54
N ALA A 292 26.61 34.88 46.47
CA ALA A 292 25.37 34.20 46.17
C ALA A 292 24.82 34.76 44.84
N PRO A 293 24.38 33.90 43.90
CA PRO A 293 23.77 34.38 42.67
C PRO A 293 22.69 35.41 43.06
N PRO A 294 22.64 36.58 42.42
CA PRO A 294 21.56 37.53 42.67
C PRO A 294 20.23 36.77 42.50
N PRO A 295 19.24 36.97 43.38
CA PRO A 295 17.98 36.25 43.31
C PRO A 295 17.41 36.38 41.90
N VAL A 296 17.15 35.25 41.25
CA VAL A 296 16.50 35.21 39.94
C VAL A 296 15.09 35.71 40.15
N VAL A 297 14.84 36.97 39.78
CA VAL A 297 13.48 37.52 39.75
C VAL A 297 12.81 36.90 38.54
N LEU A 298 12.00 35.86 38.78
CA LEU A 298 11.06 35.34 37.78
C LEU A 298 9.96 36.40 37.62
N TYR A 299 9.97 37.08 36.48
CA TYR A 299 8.88 37.92 36.01
C TYR A 299 7.91 37.11 35.15
#